data_AF-A0A916XX43-F1
#
_entry.id   AF-A0A916XX43-F1
#
_cell.length_a   1.000
_cell.length_b   1.000
_cell.length_c   1.000
_cell.angle_alpha   90.00
_cell.angle_beta   90.00
_cell.angle_gamma   90.00
#
_symmetry.space_group_name_H-M   'P 1'
#
loop_
_entity.id
_entity.type
_entity.pdbx_description
1 polymer ?
#
loop_
_entity_poly.entity_id
_entity_poly.type
_entity_poly.pdbx_seq_one_letter_code
_entity_poly.pdbx_strand_id
1 'polypeptide(L)'
;MRIKFTTIADGPGPSEEVIGIRTADGSQEEVVLSKRLLSGRGVDIGMPLLHEDDKLLIELPRESASGRWRIWIPQTEVIDSPAMQAAE
;
A
#
# COMPACT_ATOMS: atom_id res chain seq x y z
N MET A 1 -2.89 6.35 7.04
CA MET A 1 -2.18 6.86 5.84
C MET A 1 -2.69 6.09 4.66
N ARG A 2 -2.83 6.74 3.50
CA ARG A 2 -3.35 6.07 2.29
C ARG A 2 -2.31 6.08 1.17
N ILE A 3 -2.21 4.97 0.47
CA ILE A 3 -1.25 4.81 -0.64
C ILE A 3 -1.97 4.51 -1.95
N LYS A 4 -1.34 4.89 -3.05
CA LYS A 4 -1.78 4.58 -4.42
C LYS A 4 -1.76 3.07 -4.64
N PHE A 5 -2.67 2.62 -5.50
CA PHE A 5 -2.66 1.28 -6.06
C PHE A 5 -3.16 1.32 -7.50
N THR A 6 -2.87 0.25 -8.24
CA THR A 6 -3.46 -0.03 -9.55
C THR A 6 -4.34 -1.27 -9.45
N THR A 7 -5.52 -1.28 -10.08
CA THR A 7 -6.31 -2.50 -10.20
C THR A 7 -5.70 -3.38 -11.29
N ILE A 8 -5.38 -4.63 -10.96
CA ILE A 8 -4.77 -5.60 -11.89
C ILE A 8 -5.84 -6.52 -12.47
N ALA A 9 -6.67 -7.11 -11.59
CA ALA A 9 -7.68 -8.09 -11.95
C ALA A 9 -8.75 -8.21 -10.86
N ASP A 10 -9.87 -8.85 -11.18
CA ASP A 10 -10.81 -9.31 -10.17
C ASP A 10 -10.14 -10.35 -9.26
N GLY A 11 -10.49 -10.30 -7.97
CA GLY A 11 -9.99 -11.26 -6.99
C GLY A 11 -10.72 -12.62 -7.07
N PRO A 12 -10.29 -13.61 -6.26
CA PRO A 12 -10.90 -14.94 -6.24
C PRO A 12 -12.39 -14.92 -5.84
N GLY A 13 -12.77 -14.02 -4.93
CA GLY A 13 -14.15 -13.77 -4.55
C GLY A 13 -14.79 -12.58 -5.30
N PRO A 14 -16.14 -12.54 -5.40
CA PRO A 14 -16.86 -11.47 -6.09
C PRO A 14 -16.69 -10.08 -5.44
N SER A 15 -16.25 -10.05 -4.18
CA SER A 15 -15.98 -8.82 -3.41
C SER A 15 -14.48 -8.57 -3.21
N GLU A 16 -13.62 -9.32 -3.90
CA GLU A 16 -12.17 -9.17 -3.84
C GLU A 16 -11.64 -8.56 -5.14
N GLU A 17 -10.50 -7.89 -5.02
CA GLU A 17 -9.77 -7.29 -6.13
C GLU A 17 -8.27 -7.51 -5.92
N VAL A 18 -7.57 -7.83 -7.01
CA VAL A 18 -6.11 -7.90 -7.02
C VAL A 18 -5.60 -6.50 -7.33
N ILE A 19 -4.90 -5.90 -6.37
CA ILE A 19 -4.29 -4.58 -6.52
C ILE A 19 -2.78 -4.68 -6.61
N GLY A 20 -2.17 -3.75 -7.35
CA GLY A 20 -0.74 -3.54 -7.46
C GLY A 20 -0.29 -2.35 -6.64
N ILE A 21 0.71 -2.56 -5.80
CA ILE A 21 1.38 -1.50 -5.04
C ILE A 21 2.79 -1.36 -5.58
N ARG A 22 3.17 -0.16 -6.00
CA ARG A 22 4.52 0.10 -6.50
C ARG A 22 5.51 0.13 -5.33
N THR A 23 6.51 -0.72 -5.40
CA THR A 23 7.58 -0.78 -4.41
C THR A 23 8.72 0.19 -4.76
N ALA A 24 9.59 0.45 -3.78
CA ALA A 24 10.71 1.37 -3.93
C ALA A 24 11.81 0.89 -4.91
N ASP A 25 11.87 -0.42 -5.19
CA ASP A 25 12.76 -1.00 -6.20
C ASP A 25 12.17 -0.94 -7.62
N GLY A 26 10.97 -0.36 -7.78
CA GLY A 26 10.28 -0.22 -9.06
C GLY A 26 9.49 -1.45 -9.47
N SER A 27 9.47 -2.52 -8.67
CA SER A 27 8.57 -3.64 -8.88
C SER A 27 7.13 -3.33 -8.42
N GLN A 28 6.24 -4.29 -8.63
CA GLN A 28 4.85 -4.19 -8.25
C GLN A 28 4.50 -5.37 -7.36
N GLU A 29 4.01 -5.07 -6.15
CA GLU A 29 3.50 -6.06 -5.22
C GLU A 29 2.01 -6.27 -5.44
N GLU A 30 1.59 -7.52 -5.61
CA GLU A 30 0.19 -7.86 -5.75
C GLU A 30 -0.43 -8.25 -4.41
N VAL A 31 -1.57 -7.63 -4.07
CA VAL A 31 -2.30 -7.90 -2.83
C VAL A 31 -3.78 -8.09 -3.15
N VAL A 32 -4.38 -9.15 -2.62
CA VAL A 32 -5.82 -9.41 -2.76
C VAL A 32 -6.56 -8.78 -1.59
N LEU A 33 -7.36 -7.74 -1.85
CA LEU A 33 -8.13 -7.04 -0.83
C LEU A 33 -9.62 -7.06 -1.13
N SER A 34 -10.43 -6.88 -0.08
CA SER A 34 -11.86 -6.63 -0.28
C SER A 34 -12.04 -5.26 -0.95
N LYS A 35 -12.91 -5.19 -1.96
CA LYS A 35 -13.33 -3.94 -2.63
C LYS A 35 -13.84 -2.87 -1.64
N ARG A 36 -14.31 -3.26 -0.45
CA ARG A 36 -14.72 -2.33 0.63
C ARG A 36 -13.56 -1.58 1.30
N LEU A 37 -12.35 -2.15 1.27
CA LEU A 37 -11.14 -1.54 1.80
C LEU A 37 -10.50 -0.58 0.78
N LEU A 38 -10.93 -0.66 -0.48
CA LEU A 38 -10.51 0.24 -1.54
C LEU A 38 -11.48 1.42 -1.56
N SER A 39 -10.97 2.64 -1.35
CA SER A 39 -11.79 3.84 -1.42
C SER A 39 -11.16 4.83 -2.41
N GLY A 40 -11.85 5.14 -3.51
CA GLY A 40 -11.24 5.88 -4.61
C GLY A 40 -10.01 5.15 -5.17
N ARG A 41 -8.85 5.83 -5.23
CA ARG A 41 -7.57 5.26 -5.71
C ARG A 41 -6.57 4.97 -4.59
N GLY A 42 -7.04 4.91 -3.34
CA GLY A 42 -6.19 4.72 -2.17
C GLY A 42 -6.56 3.49 -1.34
N VAL A 43 -5.56 2.77 -0.84
CA VAL A 43 -5.71 1.75 0.20
C VAL A 43 -5.18 2.30 1.52
N ASP A 44 -5.91 2.07 2.61
CA ASP A 44 -5.45 2.44 3.96
C ASP A 44 -4.48 1.37 4.48
N ILE A 45 -3.32 1.82 4.98
CA ILE A 45 -2.22 0.98 5.46
C ILE A 45 -1.73 1.40 6.86
N GLY A 46 -2.50 2.23 7.58
CA GLY A 46 -2.10 2.68 8.91
C GLY A 46 -0.94 3.68 8.88
N MET A 47 0.07 3.51 9.74
CA MET A 47 1.27 4.36 9.81
C MET A 47 2.49 3.60 9.29
N PRO A 48 3.46 4.29 8.66
CA PRO A 48 4.71 3.66 8.25
C PRO A 48 5.47 3.14 9.49
N LEU A 49 6.09 1.97 9.34
CA LEU A 49 6.92 1.35 10.37
C LEU A 49 8.28 2.05 10.47
N LEU A 50 8.86 2.44 9.33
CA LEU A 50 10.14 3.13 9.23
C LEU A 50 10.13 4.12 8.07
N HIS A 51 11.00 5.13 8.17
CA HIS A 51 11.28 6.11 7.13
C HIS A 51 12.77 6.05 6.81
N GLU A 52 13.11 6.03 5.52
CA GLU A 52 14.50 6.09 5.06
C GLU A 52 14.53 6.91 3.77
N ASP A 53 15.22 8.05 3.80
CA ASP A 53 15.32 9.00 2.67
C ASP A 53 13.95 9.28 2.02
N ASP A 54 13.76 8.81 0.78
CA ASP A 54 12.59 8.99 -0.07
C ASP A 54 11.60 7.80 -0.01
N LYS A 55 11.77 6.90 0.97
CA LYS A 55 11.02 5.64 1.08
C LYS A 55 10.40 5.44 2.45
N LEU A 56 9.31 4.67 2.46
CA LEU A 56 8.59 4.28 3.66
C LEU A 56 8.47 2.76 3.72
N LEU A 57 8.79 2.17 4.87
CA LEU A 57 8.45 0.78 5.14
C LEU A 57 7.03 0.73 5.68
N ILE A 58 6.16 0.02 4.97
CA ILE A 58 4.74 -0.10 5.34
C ILE A 58 4.40 -1.55 5.66
N GLU A 59 3.32 -1.75 6.43
CA GLU A 59 2.70 -3.05 6.58
C GLU A 59 1.47 -3.16 5.68
N LEU A 60 1.36 -4.28 4.97
CA LEU A 60 0.26 -4.57 4.08
C LEU A 60 -0.95 -5.08 4.88
N PRO A 61 -2.19 -4.76 4.47
CA PRO A 61 -3.39 -5.24 5.16
C PRO A 61 -3.56 -6.77 5.08
N ARG A 62 -2.93 -7.40 4.08
CA ARG A 62 -2.85 -8.85 3.88
C ARG A 62 -1.50 -9.20 3.27
N GLU A 63 -1.10 -10.45 3.43
CA GLU A 63 0.04 -11.02 2.74
C GLU A 63 -0.09 -10.82 1.22
N SER A 64 0.99 -10.36 0.60
CA SER A 64 1.09 -10.25 -0.85
C SER A 64 1.24 -11.60 -1.53
N ALA A 65 1.04 -11.65 -2.85
CA ALA A 65 1.24 -12.85 -3.65
C ALA A 65 2.66 -13.45 -3.54
N SER A 66 3.66 -12.64 -3.15
CA SER A 66 5.04 -13.07 -2.94
C SER A 66 5.36 -13.51 -1.50
N GLY A 67 4.38 -13.51 -0.59
CA GLY A 67 4.57 -13.86 0.81
C GLY A 67 5.10 -12.72 1.69
N ARG A 68 5.17 -11.49 1.17
CA ARG A 68 5.61 -10.32 1.93
C ARG A 68 4.43 -9.69 2.66
N TRP A 69 4.67 -9.31 3.92
CA TRP A 69 3.77 -8.48 4.73
C TRP A 69 4.22 -7.02 4.79
N ARG A 70 5.49 -6.77 4.49
CA ARG A 70 6.10 -5.45 4.60
C ARG A 70 6.86 -5.17 3.33
N ILE A 71 6.65 -3.96 2.82
CA ILE A 71 7.29 -3.51 1.59
C ILE A 71 7.76 -2.07 1.76
N TRP A 72 8.86 -1.75 1.08
CA TRP A 72 9.27 -0.37 0.91
C TRP A 72 8.51 0.24 -0.25
N ILE A 73 7.94 1.42 -0.05
CA ILE A 73 7.31 2.21 -1.11
C ILE A 73 7.99 3.58 -1.23
N PRO A 74 7.99 4.21 -2.41
CA PRO A 74 8.36 5.61 -2.55
C PRO A 74 7.39 6.50 -1.77
N GLN A 75 7.88 7.58 -1.15
CA GLN A 75 7.01 8.59 -0.51
C GLN A 75 6.02 9.23 -1.50
N THR A 76 6.36 9.24 -2.79
CA THR A 76 5.47 9.73 -3.87
C THR A 76 4.24 8.85 -4.10
N GLU A 77 4.19 7.64 -3.52
CA GLU A 77 3.01 6.76 -3.56
C GLU A 77 1.99 7.07 -2.47
N VAL A 78 2.28 7.99 -1.53
CA VAL A 78 1.34 8.39 -0.48
C VAL A 78 0.34 9.43 -1.01
N ILE A 79 -0.95 9.24 -0.71
CA ILE A 79 -2.06 10.13 -1.12
C ILE A 79 -2.49 11.00 0.06
N ASP A 80 -2.64 10.40 1.24
CA ASP A 80 -3.01 11.08 2.48
C ASP A 80 -2.04 10.68 3.58
N SER A 81 -1.11 11.57 3.89
CA SER A 81 -0.29 11.51 5.10
C SER A 81 -1.05 12.24 6.20
N PRO A 82 -1.32 11.65 7.38
CA PRO A 82 -1.58 12.49 8.54
C PRO A 82 -0.37 13.41 8.67
N ALA A 83 -0.60 14.73 8.70
CA ALA A 83 0.45 15.71 8.89
C ALA A 83 1.22 15.33 10.16
N MET A 84 2.37 14.71 9.97
CA MET A 84 3.22 14.24 11.04
C MET A 84 3.86 15.52 11.59
N GLN A 85 3.31 16.05 12.69
CA GLN A 85 3.95 17.15 13.40
C GLN A 85 5.35 16.67 13.76
N ALA A 86 6.36 17.33 13.19
CA ALA A 86 7.73 17.18 13.61
C ALA A 86 7.79 17.50 15.10
N ALA A 87 8.13 16.51 15.92
CA ALA A 87 8.58 16.78 17.27
C ALA A 87 9.94 17.46 17.14
N GLU A 88 9.99 18.76 17.48
CA GLU A 88 11.22 19.53 17.72
C GLU A 88 12.07 18.92 18.83
#